data_AF-A0A7V0NHJ8-F1
#
_entry.id   AF-A0A7V0NHJ8-F1
#
_cell.length_a   1.000
_cell.length_b   1.000
_cell.length_c   1.000
_cell.angle_alpha   90.00
_cell.angle_beta   90.00
_cell.angle_gamma   90.00
#
_symmetry.space_group_name_H-M   'P 1'
#
loop_
_entity.id
_entity.type
_entity.pdbx_description
1 polymer ?
#
loop_
_entity_poly.entity_id
_entity_poly.type
_entity_poly.pdbx_seq_one_letter_code
_entity_poly.pdbx_strand_id
1 'polypeptide(L)' 'MALGEKVYWDSRTAFVLAAIGSAIGLGNIWRFPFICYKYGGGAFLV' A
#
# COMPACT_ATOMS: atom_id res chain seq x y z
N MET A 1 -35.95 -5.11 11.61
CA MET A 1 -34.60 -4.54 11.78
C MET A 1 -33.60 -5.60 11.32
N ALA A 2 -33.27 -5.61 10.03
CA ALA A 2 -32.34 -6.60 9.50
C ALA A 2 -30.92 -6.25 9.98
N LEU A 3 -30.33 -7.12 10.78
CA LEU A 3 -28.92 -7.02 11.15
C LEU A 3 -28.13 -7.31 9.87
N GLY A 4 -27.48 -6.28 9.32
CA GLY A 4 -26.71 -6.39 8.09
C GLY A 4 -25.62 -7.45 8.22
N GLU A 5 -25.63 -8.41 7.29
CA GLU A 5 -24.63 -9.46 7.23
C GLU A 5 -23.26 -8.86 6.90
N LYS A 6 -22.24 -9.21 7.67
CA LYS A 6 -20.86 -8.77 7.41
C LYS A 6 -20.26 -9.67 6.34
N VAL A 7 -19.91 -9.08 5.19
CA VAL A 7 -19.19 -9.77 4.13
C VAL A 7 -17.73 -9.88 4.52
N TYR A 8 -17.22 -11.10 4.56
CA TYR A 8 -15.81 -11.39 4.83
C TYR A 8 -15.09 -11.78 3.54
N TRP A 9 -13.79 -11.56 3.51
CA TRP A 9 -12.93 -12.05 2.44
C TRP A 9 -12.75 -13.55 2.56
N ASP A 10 -12.89 -14.26 1.43
CA ASP A 10 -12.80 -15.72 1.37
C ASP A 10 -11.39 -16.25 1.76
N SER A 11 -10.35 -15.44 1.53
CA SER A 11 -8.99 -15.74 1.93
C SER A 11 -8.25 -14.52 2.48
N ARG A 12 -7.51 -14.72 3.57
CA ARG A 12 -6.60 -13.71 4.13
C ARG A 12 -5.59 -13.23 3.10
N THR A 13 -5.11 -14.13 2.23
CA THR A 13 -4.15 -13.78 1.17
C THR A 13 -4.80 -12.87 0.14
N ALA A 14 -6.05 -13.14 -0.25
CA ALA A 14 -6.80 -12.29 -1.18
C ALA A 14 -6.99 -10.87 -0.61
N PHE A 15 -7.33 -10.76 0.68
CA PHE A 15 -7.42 -9.48 1.37
C PHE A 15 -6.08 -8.73 1.38
N VAL A 16 -4.99 -9.41 1.74
CA VAL A 16 -3.65 -8.80 1.81
C VAL A 16 -3.19 -8.32 0.43
N LEU A 17 -3.40 -9.12 -0.62
CA LEU A 17 -3.04 -8.73 -1.99
C LEU A 17 -3.86 -7.53 -2.49
N ALA A 18 -5.16 -7.48 -2.20
CA ALA A 18 -6.00 -6.33 -2.53
C ALA A 18 -5.54 -5.05 -1.80
N ALA A 19 -5.18 -5.16 -0.51
CA ALA A 19 -4.64 -4.05 0.27
C ALA A 19 -3.29 -3.57 -0.28
N ILE A 20 -2.38 -4.49 -0.63
CA ILE A 20 -1.09 -4.16 -1.26
C ILE A 20 -1.31 -3.46 -2.60
N GLY A 21 -2.22 -3.96 -3.43
CA GLY A 21 -2.57 -3.33 -4.70
C GLY A 21 -3.13 -1.92 -4.53
N SER A 22 -3.90 -1.67 -3.48
CA SER A 22 -4.40 -0.32 -3.15
C SER A 22 -3.30 0.60 -2.60
N ALA A 23 -2.26 0.07 -1.95
CA ALA A 23 -1.19 0.85 -1.34
C ALA A 23 -0.08 1.22 -2.34
N ILE A 24 0.08 0.45 -3.42
CA ILE A 24 1.10 0.70 -4.46
C ILE A 24 0.51 1.57 -5.57
N GLY A 25 1.10 2.76 -5.78
CA GLY A 25 0.77 3.65 -6.89
C GLY A 25 2.00 4.18 -7.63
N LEU A 26 1.79 4.96 -8.69
CA LEU A 26 2.87 5.58 -9.49
C LEU A 26 3.86 6.41 -8.64
N GLY A 27 3.37 7.00 -7.54
CA GLY A 27 4.20 7.76 -6.60
C GLY A 27 5.32 6.91 -5.98
N ASN A 28 5.08 5.63 -5.72
CA ASN A 28 6.08 4.73 -5.12
C ASN A 28 7.19 4.39 -6.13
N ILE A 29 6.89 4.43 -7.43
CA ILE A 29 7.84 4.08 -8.49
C ILE A 29 8.70 5.27 -8.91
N TRP A 30 8.12 6.47 -9.03
CA TRP A 30 8.86 7.63 -9.56
C TRP A 30 9.16 8.72 -8.53
N ARG A 31 8.19 9.05 -7.66
CA ARG A 31 8.34 10.15 -6.71
C ARG A 31 9.22 9.76 -5.52
N PHE A 32 9.05 8.55 -4.99
CA PHE A 32 9.88 8.08 -3.88
C PHE A 32 11.38 8.04 -4.24
N PRO A 33 11.83 7.44 -5.36
CA PRO A 33 13.25 7.43 -5.70
C PRO A 33 13.83 8.83 -5.92
N PHE A 34 13.06 9.72 -6.54
CA PHE A 34 13.48 11.11 -6.75
C PHE A 34 13.67 11.85 -5.42
N ILE A 35 12.73 11.72 -4.49
CA ILE A 35 12.81 12.35 -3.16
C ILE A 35 13.98 11.76 -2.38
N CYS A 36 14.10 10.43 -2.33
CA CYS A 36 15.20 9.73 -1.68
C CYS A 36 16.56 10.26 -2.17
N TYR A 37 16.75 10.34 -3.49
CA TYR A 37 17.96 10.93 -4.07
C TYR A 37 18.18 12.39 -3.67
N LYS A 38 17.14 13.23 -3.77
CA LYS A 38 17.23 14.66 -3.43
C LYS A 38 17.65 14.93 -1.99
N TYR A 39 17.26 14.06 -1.05
CA TYR A 39 17.51 14.24 0.39
C TYR A 39 18.66 13.37 0.92
N GLY A 40 19.66 13.05 0.08
CA GLY A 40 20.88 12.35 0.53
C GLY A 40 20.89 10.85 0.29
N GLY A 41 20.04 10.35 -0.62
CA GLY A 41 20.00 8.95 -1.02
C GLY A 41 19.63 8.04 0.15
N GLY A 42 20.42 6.99 0.40
CA GLY A 42 20.16 6.05 1.50
C GLY A 42 20.08 6.69 2.89
N ALA A 43 20.68 7.87 3.09
CA ALA A 43 20.56 8.63 4.35
C ALA A 43 19.13 9.15 4.61
N PHE A 44 18.28 9.23 3.58
CA PHE A 44 16.87 9.60 3.70
C PHE A 44 16.04 8.60 4.53
N LEU A 45 16.52 7.37 4.70
CA LEU A 45 15.81 6.29 5.38
C LEU A 45 16.16 6.14 6.87
N VAL A 46 17.12 6.94 7.36
CA VAL A 46 17.66 6.89 8.74
C VAL A 46 17.07 8.04 9.58
#